data_AF-A0A2A5SK07-F1
#
_entry.id   AF-A0A2A5SK07-F1
#
_cell.length_a   1.000
_cell.length_b   1.000
_cell.length_c   1.000
_cell.angle_alpha   90.00
_cell.angle_beta   90.00
_cell.angle_gamma   90.00
#
_symmetry.space_group_name_H-M   'P 1'
#
loop_
_entity.id
_entity.type
_entity.pdbx_description
1 polymer ?
#
loop_
_entity_poly.entity_id
_entity_poly.type
_entity_poly.pdbx_seq_one_letter_code
_entity_poly.pdbx_strand_id
1 'polypeptide(L)'
;MRKHALAAFLAIVLGLVFQISEFEWLFLLLSIFLVFMAELFNSAIENVVDLASDYQFYMRAKRAKDMAAGAVLVISGFALIVGLIVFLPKIWHLFF
;
A
#
# COMPACT_ATOMS: atom_id res chain seq x y z
N MET A 1 2.84 4.01 -7.98
CA MET A 1 1.73 3.37 -8.74
C MET A 1 2.05 2.05 -9.46
N ARG A 2 2.88 2.00 -10.52
CA ARG A 2 3.08 0.74 -11.31
C ARG A 2 3.51 -0.47 -10.46
N LYS A 3 4.43 -0.26 -9.51
CA LYS A 3 4.92 -1.32 -8.60
C LYS A 3 3.82 -1.81 -7.65
N HIS A 4 3.04 -0.91 -7.07
CA HIS A 4 1.91 -1.26 -6.19
C HIS A 4 0.80 -2.00 -6.95
N ALA A 5 0.52 -1.60 -8.19
CA ALA A 5 -0.43 -2.31 -9.05
C ALA A 5 0.02 -3.74 -9.40
N LEU A 6 1.30 -3.92 -9.71
CA LEU A 6 1.86 -5.25 -9.93
C LEU A 6 1.79 -6.12 -8.67
N ALA A 7 2.15 -5.56 -7.50
CA ALA A 7 2.07 -6.27 -6.23
C ALA A 7 0.63 -6.65 -5.87
N ALA A 8 -0.33 -5.75 -6.09
CA ALA A 8 -1.75 -6.03 -5.89
C ALA A 8 -2.24 -7.15 -6.82
N PHE A 9 -1.87 -7.10 -8.10
CA PHE A 9 -2.21 -8.15 -9.06
C PHE A 9 -1.66 -9.52 -8.63
N LEU A 10 -0.38 -9.58 -8.25
CA LEU A 10 0.24 -10.82 -7.76
C LEU A 10 -0.45 -11.33 -6.49
N ALA A 11 -0.77 -10.45 -5.55
CA ALA A 11 -1.48 -10.80 -4.32
C ALA A 11 -2.87 -11.41 -4.61
N ILE A 12 -3.62 -10.84 -5.56
CA ILE A 12 -4.92 -11.39 -5.98
C ILE A 12 -4.76 -12.76 -6.63
N VAL A 13 -3.79 -12.93 -7.54
CA VAL A 13 -3.51 -14.23 -8.18
C VAL A 13 -3.16 -15.28 -7.13
N LEU A 14 -2.29 -14.95 -6.17
CA LEU A 14 -1.95 -15.84 -5.06
C LEU A 14 -3.17 -16.15 -4.19
N GLY A 15 -4.04 -15.17 -3.91
CA GLY A 15 -5.28 -15.37 -3.18
C GLY A 15 -6.20 -16.41 -3.83
N LEU A 16 -6.27 -16.40 -5.17
CA LEU A 16 -7.04 -17.38 -5.95
C LEU A 16 -6.37 -18.76 -5.93
N VAL A 17 -5.05 -18.82 -6.14
CA VAL A 17 -4.29 -20.08 -6.18
C VAL A 17 -4.33 -20.80 -4.83
N PHE A 18 -4.17 -20.08 -3.72
CA PHE A 18 -4.18 -20.64 -2.38
C PHE A 18 -5.57 -20.76 -1.76
N GLN A 19 -6.63 -20.52 -2.55
CA GLN A 19 -8.03 -20.64 -2.15
C GLN A 19 -8.29 -20.03 -0.77
N ILE A 20 -7.94 -18.76 -0.62
CA ILE A 20 -8.07 -18.08 0.67
C ILE A 20 -9.52 -17.86 1.07
N SER A 21 -9.78 -17.93 2.38
CA SER A 21 -11.10 -17.75 2.97
C SER A 21 -11.65 -16.35 2.73
N GLU A 22 -12.97 -16.20 2.86
CA GLU A 22 -13.65 -14.91 2.68
C GLU A 22 -13.09 -13.81 3.61
N PHE A 23 -12.77 -14.16 4.85
CA PHE A 23 -12.15 -13.23 5.80
C PHE A 23 -10.74 -12.80 5.36
N GLU A 24 -9.92 -13.74 4.88
CA GLU A 24 -8.59 -13.42 4.36
C GLU A 24 -8.67 -12.51 3.12
N TRP A 25 -9.66 -12.73 2.25
CA TRP A 25 -9.95 -11.86 1.10
C TRP A 25 -10.31 -10.43 1.53
N LEU A 26 -11.15 -10.28 2.55
CA LEU A 26 -11.54 -8.95 3.06
C LEU A 26 -10.31 -8.15 3.51
N PHE A 27 -9.41 -8.76 4.28
CA PHE A 27 -8.19 -8.10 4.73
C PHE A 27 -7.19 -7.86 3.60
N LEU A 28 -7.06 -8.80 2.67
CA LEU A 28 -6.18 -8.66 1.52
C LEU A 28 -6.64 -7.50 0.62
N LEU A 29 -7.91 -7.46 0.25
CA LEU A 29 -8.48 -6.37 -0.55
C LEU A 29 -8.39 -5.04 0.19
N LEU A 30 -8.72 -4.99 1.49
CA LEU A 30 -8.57 -3.80 2.31
C LEU A 30 -7.14 -3.27 2.27
N SER A 31 -6.15 -4.15 2.41
CA SER A 31 -4.74 -3.75 2.38
C SER A 31 -4.33 -3.16 1.02
N ILE A 32 -4.81 -3.74 -0.08
CA ILE A 32 -4.58 -3.25 -1.44
C ILE A 32 -5.20 -1.86 -1.63
N PHE A 33 -6.48 -1.70 -1.30
CA PHE A 33 -7.18 -0.43 -1.45
C PHE A 33 -6.58 0.67 -0.57
N LEU A 34 -6.14 0.34 0.65
CA LEU A 34 -5.45 1.31 1.52
C LEU A 34 -4.14 1.80 0.89
N VAL A 35 -3.31 0.92 0.31
CA VAL A 35 -2.06 1.33 -0.37
C VAL A 35 -2.36 2.30 -1.52
N PHE A 36 -3.36 2.00 -2.34
CA PHE A 36 -3.76 2.91 -3.42
C PHE A 36 -4.30 4.24 -2.89
N MET A 37 -5.13 4.22 -1.85
CA MET A 37 -5.64 5.43 -1.20
C MET A 37 -4.49 6.28 -0.65
N ALA A 38 -3.52 5.65 0.01
CA ALA A 38 -2.34 6.33 0.54
C ALA A 38 -1.53 7.02 -0.56
N GLU A 39 -1.30 6.35 -1.67
CA GLU A 39 -0.57 6.91 -2.82
C GLU A 39 -1.33 8.09 -3.44
N LEU A 40 -2.65 7.94 -3.63
CA LEU A 40 -3.50 9.02 -4.15
C LEU A 40 -3.48 10.25 -3.23
N PHE A 41 -3.54 10.03 -1.91
CA PHE A 41 -3.42 11.12 -0.93
C PHE A 41 -2.03 11.73 -0.92
N ASN A 42 -0.96 10.94 -1.08
CA ASN A 42 0.39 11.48 -1.20
C ASN A 42 0.49 12.42 -2.41
N SER A 43 0.03 12.00 -3.58
CA SER A 43 0.04 12.86 -4.78
C SER A 43 -0.89 14.08 -4.63
N ALA A 44 -2.04 13.93 -3.98
CA ALA A 44 -2.93 15.07 -3.72
C ALA A 44 -2.25 16.10 -2.79
N ILE A 45 -1.61 15.65 -1.72
CA ILE A 45 -0.88 16.51 -0.78
C ILE A 45 0.32 17.17 -1.48
N GLU A 46 1.08 16.43 -2.28
CA GLU A 46 2.19 16.98 -3.07
C GLU A 46 1.70 18.14 -3.95
N ASN A 47 0.62 17.94 -4.71
CA ASN A 47 0.05 18.96 -5.59
C ASN A 47 -0.47 20.19 -4.82
N VAL A 48 -1.17 19.97 -3.69
CA VAL A 48 -1.69 21.08 -2.86
C VAL A 48 -0.53 21.87 -2.24
N VAL A 49 0.51 21.19 -1.76
CA VAL A 49 1.69 21.83 -1.19
C VAL A 49 2.47 22.59 -2.27
N ASP A 50 2.66 22.01 -3.46
CA ASP A 50 3.32 22.68 -4.59
C ASP A 50 2.59 23.95 -4.99
N LEU A 51 1.26 23.88 -5.12
CA LEU A 51 0.41 25.02 -5.41
C LEU A 51 0.50 26.10 -4.32
N ALA A 52 0.44 25.72 -3.05
CA ALA A 52 0.53 26.66 -1.92
C ALA A 52 1.92 27.29 -1.74
N SER A 53 2.96 26.64 -2.26
CA SER A 53 4.34 27.13 -2.25
C SER A 53 4.74 27.93 -3.49
N ASP A 54 3.83 28.15 -4.45
CA ASP A 54 4.17 28.73 -5.76
C ASP A 54 5.36 28.02 -6.44
N TYR A 55 5.45 26.69 -6.26
CA TYR A 55 6.57 25.86 -6.72
C TYR A 55 7.96 26.28 -6.18
N GLN A 56 8.01 27.09 -5.11
CA GLN A 56 9.24 27.49 -4.42
C GLN A 56 9.57 26.53 -3.28
N PHE A 57 10.86 26.38 -2.98
CA PHE A 57 11.30 25.52 -1.88
C PHE A 57 11.06 26.19 -0.52
N TYR A 58 10.25 25.55 0.33
CA TYR A 58 10.12 25.88 1.75
C TYR A 58 10.34 24.65 2.63
N MET A 59 11.05 24.82 3.75
CA MET A 59 11.29 23.72 4.70
C MET A 59 9.97 23.13 5.23
N ARG A 60 8.91 23.94 5.39
CA ARG A 60 7.57 23.47 5.81
C ARG A 60 6.90 22.62 4.73
N ALA A 61 7.01 23.02 3.47
CA ALA A 61 6.50 22.26 2.33
C ALA A 61 7.18 20.88 2.24
N LYS A 62 8.51 20.85 2.41
CA LYS A 62 9.26 19.58 2.49
C LYS A 62 8.73 18.66 3.58
N ARG A 63 8.57 19.16 4.81
CA ARG A 63 8.05 18.36 5.94
C ARG A 63 6.66 17.79 5.66
N ALA A 64 5.77 18.56 5.04
CA ALA A 64 4.43 18.09 4.68
C ALA A 64 4.48 16.93 3.68
N LYS A 65 5.33 17.04 2.63
CA LYS A 65 5.54 15.96 1.66
C LYS A 65 6.19 14.73 2.28
N ASP A 66 7.20 14.92 3.14
CA ASP A 66 7.87 13.82 3.85
C ASP A 66 6.88 13.04 4.75
N MET A 67 5.94 13.74 5.40
CA MET A 67 4.88 13.10 6.19
C MET A 67 3.90 12.30 5.34
N ALA A 68 3.54 12.81 4.16
CA ALA A 68 2.65 12.11 3.23
C ALA A 68 3.31 10.83 2.70
N ALA A 69 4.59 10.90 2.31
CA ALA A 69 5.37 9.72 1.93
C ALA A 69 5.53 8.73 3.10
N GLY A 70 5.67 9.24 4.33
CA GLY A 70 5.67 8.42 5.55
C GLY A 70 4.37 7.64 5.74
N ALA A 71 3.21 8.22 5.44
CA ALA A 71 1.93 7.52 5.50
C ALA A 71 1.85 6.36 4.50
N VAL A 72 2.36 6.55 3.28
CA VAL A 72 2.47 5.48 2.27
C VAL A 72 3.34 4.32 2.77
N LEU A 73 4.46 4.63 3.44
CA LEU A 73 5.34 3.62 4.01
C LEU A 73 4.64 2.79 5.10
N VAL A 74 3.92 3.45 6.02
CA VAL A 74 3.18 2.77 7.10
C VAL A 74 2.13 1.84 6.52
N ILE A 75 1.36 2.31 5.54
CA ILE A 75 0.30 1.50 4.91
C ILE A 75 0.88 0.35 4.08
N SER A 76 2.02 0.57 3.39
CA SER A 76 2.73 -0.50 2.69
C SER A 76 3.25 -1.58 3.64
N GLY A 77 3.71 -1.18 4.84
CA GLY A 77 4.10 -2.11 5.90
C GLY A 77 2.93 -2.94 6.42
N PHE A 78 1.76 -2.31 6.61
CA PHE A 78 0.53 -3.04 6.95
C PHE A 78 0.17 -4.08 5.88
N ALA A 79 0.21 -3.71 4.60
CA ALA A 79 -0.08 -4.64 3.52
C ALA A 79 0.90 -5.83 3.46
N LEU A 80 2.17 -5.59 3.76
CA LEU A 80 3.16 -6.67 3.90
C LEU A 80 2.80 -7.63 5.04
N ILE A 81 2.43 -7.11 6.21
CA ILE A 81 2.04 -7.93 7.37
C ILE A 81 0.80 -8.77 7.05
N VAL A 82 -0.23 -8.17 6.43
CA VAL A 82 -1.43 -8.91 6.00
C VAL A 82 -1.06 -10.01 5.00
N GLY A 83 -0.22 -9.71 4.01
CA GLY A 83 0.25 -10.71 3.05
C GLY A 83 0.99 -11.87 3.72
N LEU A 84 1.85 -11.60 4.71
CA LEU A 84 2.52 -12.65 5.48
C LEU A 84 1.52 -13.50 6.28
N ILE A 85 0.56 -12.89 6.96
CA ILE A 85 -0.45 -13.62 7.75
C ILE A 85 -1.29 -14.54 6.86
N VAL A 86 -1.69 -14.07 5.68
CA VAL A 86 -2.56 -14.81 4.75
C VAL A 86 -1.79 -15.90 3.99
N PHE A 87 -0.60 -15.59 3.46
CA PHE A 87 0.08 -16.49 2.54
C PHE A 87 1.13 -17.38 3.21
N LEU A 88 1.80 -16.94 4.27
CA LEU A 88 2.90 -17.71 4.88
C LEU A 88 2.45 -19.09 5.40
N PRO A 89 1.30 -19.25 6.09
CA PRO A 89 0.84 -20.57 6.53
C PRO A 89 0.52 -21.50 5.35
N LYS A 90 -0.07 -20.96 4.29
CA LYS A 90 -0.49 -21.74 3.10
C LYS A 90 0.70 -22.19 2.27
N ILE A 91 1.72 -21.33 2.16
CA ILE A 91 3.00 -21.69 1.56
C ILE A 91 3.68 -22.77 2.40
N TRP A 92 3.68 -22.64 3.73
CA TRP A 92 4.29 -23.65 4.61
C TRP A 92 3.67 -25.03 4.42
N HIS A 93 2.34 -25.12 4.43
CA HIS A 93 1.60 -26.36 4.18
C HIS A 93 1.77 -26.95 2.77
N LEU A 94 2.25 -26.17 1.79
CA LEU A 94 2.55 -26.68 0.45
C LEU A 94 3.89 -27.42 0.41
N PHE A 95 4.85 -27.04 1.26
CA PHE A 95 6.22 -27.56 1.24
C PHE A 95 6.52 -28.58 2.36
N PHE A 96 5.79 -28.52 3.48
CA PHE A 96 5.97 -29.39 4.64
C PHE A 96 4.64 -30.01 5.07
#